data_AF-W6L575-F1
#
_entry.id   AF-W6L575-F1
#
_cell.length_a   1.000
_cell.length_b   1.000
_cell.length_c   1.000
_cell.angle_alpha   90.00
_cell.angle_beta   90.00
_cell.angle_gamma   90.00
#
_symmetry.space_group_name_H-M   'P 1'
#
loop_
_entity.id
_entity.type
_entity.pdbx_description
1 polymer ?
#
loop_
_entity_poly.entity_id
_entity_poly.type
_entity_poly.pdbx_seq_one_letter_code
_entity_poly.pdbx_strand_id
1 'polypeptide(L)'
;MNTWERHFFFFCFLCILLPFVALYTFTGFPNTNSSELIDKKIDQIRRHVADRYLQRTARLDNVSPLLSGLFFTIAKRGYGDRAPTEDAICEVHYTYRFRCNLVFEDTRRNTYPMHRAPSQMIAGAKEAM
;
A
#
# COMPACT_ATOMS: atom_id res chain seq x y z
N MET A 1 -66.90 -19.69 11.51
CA MET A 1 -65.79 -19.24 10.63
C MET A 1 -64.90 -20.46 10.41
N ASN A 2 -64.95 -21.03 9.21
CA ASN A 2 -64.44 -22.38 8.95
C ASN A 2 -62.91 -22.37 8.78
N THR A 3 -62.25 -23.42 9.28
CA THR A 3 -60.79 -23.59 9.25
C THR A 3 -60.22 -23.50 7.83
N TRP A 4 -60.99 -23.89 6.82
CA TRP A 4 -60.62 -23.82 5.40
C TRP A 4 -60.43 -22.39 4.85
N GLU A 5 -61.20 -21.41 5.33
CA GLU A 5 -61.07 -20.02 4.84
C GLU A 5 -59.76 -19.38 5.33
N ARG A 6 -59.30 -19.73 6.55
CA ARG A 6 -58.03 -19.23 7.09
C ARG A 6 -56.83 -19.75 6.31
N HIS A 7 -56.87 -21.00 5.82
CA HIS A 7 -55.80 -21.56 4.99
C HIS A 7 -55.74 -20.93 3.60
N PHE A 8 -56.89 -20.60 3.02
CA PHE A 8 -56.96 -19.97 1.69
C PHE A 8 -56.37 -18.56 1.70
N PHE A 9 -56.68 -17.75 2.72
CA PHE A 9 -56.08 -16.42 2.87
C PHE A 9 -54.58 -16.47 3.12
N PHE A 10 -54.10 -17.45 3.90
CA PHE A 10 -52.67 -17.60 4.19
C PHE A 10 -51.87 -17.96 2.92
N PHE A 11 -52.43 -18.82 2.07
CA PHE A 11 -51.79 -19.23 0.81
C PHE A 11 -51.72 -18.08 -0.21
N CYS A 12 -52.79 -17.29 -0.33
CA CYS A 12 -52.78 -16.10 -1.20
C CYS A 12 -51.76 -15.05 -0.74
N PHE A 13 -51.67 -14.79 0.56
CA PHE A 13 -50.73 -13.81 1.10
C PHE A 13 -49.27 -14.24 0.91
N LEU A 14 -48.98 -15.54 1.07
CA LEU A 14 -47.65 -16.11 0.83
C LEU A 14 -47.25 -16.01 -0.65
N CYS A 15 -48.17 -16.28 -1.58
CA CYS A 15 -47.90 -16.18 -3.02
C CYS A 15 -47.68 -14.74 -3.52
N ILE A 16 -48.24 -13.73 -2.84
CA ILE A 16 -48.07 -12.32 -3.21
C ILE A 16 -46.77 -11.75 -2.61
N LEU A 17 -46.38 -12.17 -1.40
CA LEU A 17 -45.17 -11.65 -0.75
C LEU A 17 -43.86 -12.28 -1.25
N LEU A 18 -43.88 -13.55 -1.67
CA LEU A 18 -42.70 -14.24 -2.20
C LEU A 18 -42.04 -13.54 -3.41
N PRO A 19 -42.77 -13.06 -4.45
CA PRO A 19 -42.15 -12.34 -5.55
C PRO A 19 -41.60 -10.97 -5.13
N PHE A 20 -42.17 -10.32 -4.11
CA PHE A 20 -41.67 -9.03 -3.59
C PHE A 20 -40.34 -9.20 -2.83
N VAL A 21 -40.17 -10.28 -2.05
CA VAL A 21 -38.90 -10.58 -1.38
C VAL A 21 -37.81 -10.97 -2.39
N ALA A 22 -38.18 -11.72 -3.45
CA ALA A 22 -37.25 -12.07 -4.53
C ALA A 22 -36.82 -10.85 -5.38
N LEU A 23 -37.68 -9.85 -5.56
CA LEU A 23 -37.31 -8.61 -6.24
C LEU A 23 -36.32 -7.76 -5.43
N TYR A 24 -36.46 -7.77 -4.10
CA TYR A 24 -35.60 -6.99 -3.20
C TYR A 24 -34.17 -7.54 -3.10
N THR A 25 -33.97 -8.85 -3.28
CA THR A 25 -32.63 -9.45 -3.31
C THR A 25 -31.93 -9.36 -4.67
N PHE A 26 -32.65 -9.04 -5.75
CA PHE A 26 -32.06 -9.00 -7.10
C PHE A 26 -31.40 -7.67 -7.47
N THR A 27 -31.71 -6.57 -6.77
CA THR A 27 -31.19 -5.22 -7.10
C THR A 27 -29.92 -4.83 -6.33
N GLY A 28 -29.37 -5.74 -5.53
CA GLY A 28 -28.19 -5.50 -4.69
C GLY A 28 -26.89 -6.08 -5.24
N PHE A 29 -26.45 -5.70 -6.45
CA PHE A 29 -25.08 -5.94 -6.91
C PHE A 29 -24.36 -4.61 -7.18
N PRO A 30 -23.33 -4.23 -6.41
CA PRO A 30 -22.46 -3.13 -6.80
C PRO A 30 -21.71 -3.49 -8.09
N ASN A 31 -21.77 -2.60 -9.09
CA ASN A 31 -21.11 -2.76 -10.39
C ASN A 31 -19.58 -2.74 -10.22
N THR A 32 -18.98 -3.93 -10.08
CA THR A 32 -17.53 -4.16 -9.84
C THR A 32 -16.63 -3.49 -10.87
N ASN A 33 -17.12 -3.29 -12.09
CA ASN A 33 -16.40 -2.62 -13.18
C ASN A 33 -16.04 -1.16 -12.87
N SER A 34 -16.86 -0.48 -12.06
CA SER A 34 -16.62 0.91 -11.67
C SER A 34 -15.51 1.03 -10.62
N SER A 35 -15.48 0.12 -9.64
CA SER A 35 -14.44 0.08 -8.60
C SER A 35 -13.08 -0.28 -9.20
N GLU A 36 -13.02 -1.31 -10.04
CA GLU A 36 -11.78 -1.73 -10.70
C GLU A 36 -11.19 -0.61 -11.58
N LEU A 37 -12.05 0.13 -12.29
CA LEU A 37 -11.63 1.28 -13.08
C LEU A 37 -11.06 2.40 -12.21
N ILE A 38 -11.68 2.67 -11.06
CA ILE A 38 -11.18 3.67 -10.10
C ILE A 38 -9.81 3.24 -9.57
N ASP A 39 -9.65 1.97 -9.18
CA ASP A 39 -8.38 1.45 -8.65
C ASP A 39 -7.25 1.55 -9.67
N LYS A 40 -7.50 1.15 -10.93
CA LYS A 40 -6.53 1.31 -12.03
C LYS A 40 -6.14 2.76 -12.24
N LYS A 41 -7.10 3.70 -12.18
CA LYS A 41 -6.85 5.12 -12.35
C LYS A 41 -6.04 5.70 -11.18
N ILE A 42 -6.32 5.27 -9.96
CA ILE A 42 -5.54 5.64 -8.77
C ILE A 42 -4.10 5.16 -8.92
N ASP A 43 -3.89 3.91 -9.33
CA ASP A 43 -2.55 3.36 -9.53
C ASP A 43 -1.77 4.05 -10.64
N GLN A 44 -2.44 4.40 -11.74
CA GLN A 44 -1.84 5.21 -12.80
C GLN A 44 -1.37 6.56 -12.28
N ILE A 45 -2.20 7.26 -11.49
CA ILE A 45 -1.83 8.54 -10.87
C ILE A 45 -0.65 8.35 -9.92
N ARG A 46 -0.66 7.32 -9.08
CA ARG A 46 0.44 7.01 -8.15
C ARG A 46 1.76 6.82 -8.89
N ARG A 47 1.77 6.02 -9.95
CA ARG A 47 2.97 5.78 -10.78
C ARG A 47 3.44 7.04 -11.47
N HIS A 48 2.54 7.81 -12.07
CA HIS A 48 2.89 9.06 -12.75
C HIS A 48 3.54 10.06 -11.80
N VAL A 49 2.97 10.23 -10.59
CA VAL A 49 3.53 11.16 -9.60
C VAL A 49 4.87 10.66 -9.05
N ALA A 50 5.03 9.34 -8.86
CA ALA A 50 6.30 8.75 -8.45
C ALA A 50 7.40 8.97 -9.50
N ASP A 51 7.12 8.71 -10.77
CA ASP A 51 8.05 8.94 -11.88
C ASP A 51 8.47 10.41 -11.98
N ARG A 52 7.50 11.34 -11.90
CA ARG A 52 7.79 12.78 -11.88
C ARG A 52 8.65 13.21 -10.70
N TYR A 53 8.47 12.57 -9.54
CA TYR A 53 9.34 12.81 -8.38
C TYR A 53 10.77 12.33 -8.66
N LEU A 54 10.94 11.09 -9.14
CA LEU A 54 12.26 10.53 -9.47
C LEU A 54 12.98 11.35 -10.53
N GLN A 55 12.29 11.79 -11.60
CA GLN A 55 12.87 12.65 -12.64
C GLN A 55 13.36 14.01 -12.11
N ARG A 56 12.69 14.56 -11.09
CA ARG A 56 13.14 15.82 -10.45
C ARG A 56 14.34 15.56 -9.55
N THR A 57 14.29 14.51 -8.74
CA THR A 57 15.38 14.11 -7.84
C THR A 57 16.65 13.80 -8.62
N ALA A 58 16.56 13.13 -9.76
CA ALA A 58 17.69 12.82 -10.63
C ALA A 58 18.41 14.05 -11.20
N ARG A 59 17.79 15.23 -11.14
CA ARG A 59 18.38 16.50 -11.60
C ARG A 59 19.00 17.32 -10.46
N LEU A 60 18.87 16.86 -9.22
CA LEU A 60 19.47 17.55 -8.07
C LEU A 60 20.98 17.32 -8.06
N ASP A 61 21.71 18.34 -7.61
CA ASP A 61 23.15 18.23 -7.40
C ASP A 61 23.45 17.20 -6.30
N ASN A 62 24.52 16.43 -6.46
CA ASN A 62 24.96 15.37 -5.53
C ASN A 62 24.03 14.16 -5.44
N VAL A 63 23.11 13.97 -6.39
CA VAL A 63 22.36 12.72 -6.55
C VAL A 63 23.04 11.84 -7.58
N SER A 64 23.40 10.63 -7.18
CA SER A 64 23.99 9.62 -8.05
C SER A 64 22.97 8.51 -8.34
N PRO A 65 22.70 8.18 -9.61
CA PRO A 65 21.90 7.02 -9.98
C PRO A 65 22.71 5.73 -9.89
N LEU A 66 22.05 4.65 -9.46
CA LEU A 66 22.52 3.27 -9.59
C LEU A 66 21.76 2.56 -10.71
N LEU A 67 22.33 1.45 -11.21
CA LEU A 67 21.73 0.66 -12.29
C LEU A 67 20.38 0.06 -11.91
N SER A 68 20.12 -0.16 -10.63
CA SER A 68 18.83 -0.61 -10.10
C SER A 68 17.71 0.45 -10.23
N GLY A 69 18.06 1.70 -10.53
CA GLY A 69 17.15 2.85 -10.46
C GLY A 69 17.11 3.52 -9.09
N LEU A 70 17.92 3.06 -8.12
CA LEU A 70 18.09 3.74 -6.84
C LEU A 70 18.88 5.05 -7.03
N PHE A 71 18.41 6.12 -6.41
CA PHE A 71 19.11 7.39 -6.33
C PHE A 71 19.60 7.61 -4.90
N PHE A 72 20.86 8.00 -4.74
CA PHE A 72 21.42 8.28 -3.43
C PHE A 72 22.29 9.53 -3.41
N THR A 73 22.42 10.11 -2.22
CA THR A 73 23.34 11.21 -1.94
C THR A 73 24.18 10.84 -0.74
N ILE A 74 25.50 10.97 -0.87
CA ILE A 74 26.42 10.76 0.24
C ILE A 74 26.43 12.04 1.07
N ALA A 75 25.71 12.05 2.19
CA ALA A 75 25.70 13.18 3.12
C ALA A 75 27.04 13.33 3.87
N LYS A 76 27.67 12.20 4.22
CA LYS A 76 28.98 12.15 4.89
C LYS A 76 29.68 10.85 4.52
N ARG A 77 30.99 10.92 4.26
CA ARG A 77 31.82 9.72 4.06
C ARG A 77 32.27 9.19 5.43
N GLY A 78 32.08 7.90 5.66
CA GLY A 78 32.63 7.19 6.81
C GLY A 78 34.12 6.87 6.60
N TYR A 79 34.75 6.35 7.65
CA TYR A 79 36.15 5.92 7.66
C TYR A 79 36.29 4.40 7.76
N GLY A 80 35.22 3.65 7.44
CA GLY A 80 35.25 2.19 7.45
C GLY A 80 35.93 1.65 6.19
N ASP A 81 36.68 0.56 6.35
CA ASP A 81 37.44 -0.05 5.26
C ASP A 81 36.65 -1.09 4.46
N ARG A 82 35.47 -1.50 4.97
CA ARG A 82 34.66 -2.57 4.39
C ARG A 82 33.16 -2.27 4.50
N ALA A 83 32.44 -2.53 3.40
CA ALA A 83 30.98 -2.52 3.39
C ALA A 83 30.41 -3.79 4.06
N PRO A 84 29.26 -3.71 4.74
CA PRO A 84 28.61 -4.85 5.38
C PRO A 84 28.24 -5.93 4.36
N THR A 85 28.27 -7.19 4.79
CA THR A 85 27.68 -8.30 4.02
C THR A 85 26.17 -8.34 4.21
N GLU A 86 25.44 -9.09 3.37
CA GLU A 86 23.98 -9.12 3.42
C GLU A 86 23.39 -9.48 4.79
N ASP A 87 24.08 -10.32 5.54
CA ASP A 87 23.64 -10.80 6.86
C ASP A 87 24.41 -10.16 8.03
N ALA A 88 25.32 -9.23 7.75
CA ALA A 88 26.05 -8.52 8.80
C ALA A 88 25.10 -7.61 9.59
N ILE A 89 25.03 -7.83 10.90
CA ILE A 89 24.24 -6.97 11.79
C ILE A 89 24.92 -5.60 11.90
N CYS A 90 24.22 -4.57 11.43
CA CYS A 90 24.68 -3.19 11.46
C CYS A 90 23.88 -2.38 12.47
N GLU A 91 24.54 -1.43 13.13
CA GLU A 91 23.89 -0.43 13.99
C GLU A 91 23.54 0.80 13.17
N VAL A 92 22.24 1.06 12.99
CA VAL A 92 21.76 2.10 12.09
C VAL A 92 20.71 3.01 12.73
N HIS A 93 20.86 4.32 12.47
CA HIS A 93 19.84 5.32 12.69
C HIS A 93 19.30 5.81 11.35
N TYR A 94 18.01 5.60 11.09
CA TYR A 94 17.36 5.99 9.85
C TYR A 94 15.97 6.57 10.09
N THR A 95 15.50 7.31 9.08
CA THR A 95 14.15 7.84 9.02
C THR A 95 13.61 7.59 7.62
N TYR A 96 12.55 6.79 7.49
CA TYR A 96 11.84 6.62 6.23
C TYR A 96 10.73 7.65 6.09
N ARG A 97 10.71 8.34 4.94
CA ARG A 97 9.72 9.35 4.61
C ARG A 97 9.10 9.06 3.26
N PHE A 98 7.80 9.27 3.16
CA PHE A 98 7.15 9.35 1.86
C PHE A 98 7.52 10.67 1.17
N ARG A 99 7.31 10.73 -0.15
CA ARG A 99 7.51 11.96 -0.96
C ARG A 99 6.74 13.19 -0.45
N CYS A 100 5.70 13.00 0.35
CA CYS A 100 4.92 14.07 1.00
C CYS A 100 5.47 14.47 2.38
N ASN A 101 6.71 14.08 2.70
CA ASN A 101 7.41 14.30 3.97
C ASN A 101 6.79 13.61 5.20
N LEU A 102 5.72 12.84 5.03
CA LEU A 102 5.15 12.02 6.09
C LEU A 102 6.15 10.92 6.48
N VAL A 103 6.42 10.82 7.78
CA VAL A 103 7.33 9.83 8.36
C VAL A 103 6.61 8.49 8.47
N PHE A 104 7.17 7.47 7.85
CA PHE A 104 6.72 6.09 8.00
C PHE A 104 7.37 5.42 9.22
N GLU A 105 8.68 5.62 9.39
CA GLU A 105 9.46 5.07 10.49
C GLU A 105 10.62 6.01 10.83
N ASP A 106 10.96 6.14 12.12
CA ASP A 106 12.04 7.01 12.59
C ASP A 106 12.74 6.42 13.81
N THR A 107 13.90 5.82 13.60
CA THR A 107 14.66 5.16 14.68
C THR A 107 15.49 6.14 15.50
N ARG A 108 15.61 7.40 15.07
CA ARG A 108 16.33 8.46 15.80
C ARG A 108 15.60 8.93 17.06
N ARG A 109 14.33 8.55 17.21
CA ARG A 109 13.55 8.80 18.43
C ARG A 109 14.00 7.91 19.60
N ASN A 110 14.69 6.81 19.30
CA ASN A 110 15.23 5.92 20.31
C ASN A 110 16.65 6.36 20.69
N THR A 111 17.00 6.20 21.96
CA THR A 111 18.33 6.52 22.49
C THR A 111 19.44 5.67 21.87
N TYR A 112 19.10 4.44 21.45
CA TYR A 112 20.05 3.46 20.91
C TYR A 112 19.79 3.18 19.42
N PRO A 113 20.83 2.89 18.64
CA PRO A 113 20.68 2.48 17.24
C PRO A 113 19.93 1.16 17.14
N MET A 114 19.28 0.95 15.99
CA MET A 114 18.64 -0.32 15.67
C MET A 114 19.66 -1.27 15.06
N HIS A 115 19.62 -2.54 15.47
CA HIS A 115 20.41 -3.62 14.88
C HIS A 115 19.66 -4.23 13.71
N ARG A 116 20.17 -4.06 12.48
CA ARG A 116 19.57 -4.58 11.25
C ARG A 116 20.63 -5.12 10.32
N ALA A 117 20.36 -6.26 9.70
CA ALA A 117 21.12 -6.74 8.55
C ALA A 117 20.53 -6.19 7.24
N PRO A 118 21.35 -5.92 6.21
CA PRO A 118 20.85 -5.51 4.89
C PRO A 118 19.75 -6.43 4.32
N SER A 119 19.85 -7.75 4.56
CA SER A 119 18.85 -8.75 4.12
C SER A 119 17.47 -8.58 4.76
N GLN A 120 17.37 -7.88 5.89
CA GLN A 120 16.12 -7.60 6.60
C GLN A 120 15.48 -6.26 6.19
N MET A 121 16.14 -5.50 5.32
CA MET A 121 15.71 -4.16 4.90
C MET A 121 15.09 -4.18 3.51
N ILE A 122 14.37 -3.10 3.17
CA ILE A 122 13.83 -2.93 1.81
C ILE A 122 14.97 -2.91 0.79
N ALA A 123 14.70 -3.37 -0.44
CA ALA A 123 15.72 -3.57 -1.46
C ALA A 123 16.64 -2.36 -1.69
N GLY A 124 16.08 -1.14 -1.71
CA GLY A 124 16.89 0.07 -1.89
C GLY A 124 17.80 0.39 -0.69
N ALA A 125 17.37 0.06 0.53
CA ALA A 125 18.24 0.21 1.71
C ALA A 125 19.31 -0.87 1.76
N LYS A 126 18.96 -2.10 1.36
CA LYS A 126 19.91 -3.21 1.21
C LYS A 126 21.05 -2.86 0.26
N GLU A 127 20.74 -2.27 -0.89
CA GLU A 127 21.74 -1.87 -1.89
C GLU A 127 22.59 -0.67 -1.44
N ALA A 128 22.03 0.22 -0.63
CA ALA A 128 22.72 1.42 -0.16
C ALA A 128 23.69 1.18 1.01
N MET A 129 23.55 0.05 1.71
CA MET A 129 24.41 -0.34 2.82
C MET A 129 25.66 -1.06 2.34
#